data_AF-A0A168KZI7-F1
#
_entry.id   AF-A0A168KZI7-F1
#
_cell.length_a   1.000
_cell.length_b   1.000
_cell.length_c   1.000
_cell.angle_alpha   90.00
_cell.angle_beta   90.00
_cell.angle_gamma   90.00
#
_symmetry.space_group_name_H-M   'P 1'
#
loop_
_entity.id
_entity.type
_entity.pdbx_description
1 polymer ?
#
loop_
_entity_poly.entity_id
_entity_poly.type
_entity_poly.pdbx_seq_one_letter_code
_entity_poly.pdbx_strand_id
1 'polypeptide(L)'
;MKRSLGVTLISCFYIIGALVLIFTAIFFNADADEFGIAYRFGLPNFPEQLFRVILAVASLILIYGYMGLKKWGFWLMIIYSFGFGLISYNLLSSHNQQPFIGNVSWSVIVLIYTFFVRKSFFLTEKDE
;
A
#
# COMPACT_ATOMS: atom_id res chain seq x y z
N MET A 1 -11.39 -9.10 -19.75
CA MET A 1 -11.74 -7.66 -19.69
C MET A 1 -10.47 -6.80 -19.79
N LYS A 2 -10.55 -5.61 -20.42
CA LYS A 2 -9.41 -4.68 -20.46
C LYS A 2 -9.21 -4.06 -19.08
N ARG A 3 -8.00 -4.19 -18.52
CA ARG A 3 -7.63 -3.59 -17.22
C ARG A 3 -7.85 -2.09 -17.26
N SER A 4 -8.50 -1.54 -16.23
CA SER A 4 -8.73 -0.10 -16.16
C SER A 4 -7.41 0.65 -15.97
N LEU A 5 -7.36 1.90 -16.46
CA LEU A 5 -6.18 2.74 -16.35
C LEU A 5 -5.82 3.01 -14.88
N GLY A 6 -6.81 3.22 -14.02
CA GLY A 6 -6.57 3.45 -12.59
C GLY A 6 -6.06 2.23 -11.84
N VAL A 7 -6.48 1.00 -12.18
CA VAL A 7 -5.86 -0.21 -11.60
C VAL A 7 -4.38 -0.25 -11.98
N THR A 8 -4.05 0.04 -13.23
CA THR A 8 -2.65 0.08 -13.69
C THR A 8 -1.84 1.15 -12.96
N LEU A 9 -2.39 2.36 -12.82
CA LEU A 9 -1.73 3.48 -12.16
C LEU A 9 -1.46 3.19 -10.67
N ILE A 10 -2.46 2.67 -9.96
CA ILE A 10 -2.33 2.27 -8.55
C ILE A 10 -1.26 1.16 -8.43
N SER A 11 -1.32 0.14 -9.29
CA SER A 11 -0.31 -0.93 -9.31
C SER A 11 1.10 -0.39 -9.54
N CYS A 12 1.30 0.51 -10.51
CA CYS A 12 2.59 1.13 -10.77
C CYS A 12 3.11 1.95 -9.58
N PHE A 13 2.23 2.71 -8.91
CA PHE A 13 2.60 3.47 -7.71
C PHE A 13 3.15 2.55 -6.62
N TYR A 14 2.46 1.44 -6.33
CA TYR A 14 2.94 0.48 -5.32
C TYR A 14 4.18 -0.30 -5.78
N ILE A 15 4.37 -0.57 -7.07
CA ILE A 15 5.59 -1.23 -7.58
C ILE A 15 6.79 -0.31 -7.37
N ILE A 16 6.66 0.97 -7.73
CA ILE A 16 7.70 1.97 -7.51
C ILE A 16 7.98 2.08 -6.00
N GLY A 17 6.94 2.13 -5.17
CA GLY A 17 7.09 2.13 -3.72
C GLY A 17 7.86 0.92 -3.19
N ALA A 18 7.56 -0.28 -3.66
CA ALA A 18 8.28 -1.49 -3.28
C ALA A 18 9.75 -1.46 -3.70
N LEU A 19 10.05 -0.97 -4.91
CA LEU A 19 11.43 -0.79 -5.38
C LEU A 19 12.20 0.22 -4.52
N VAL A 20 11.56 1.34 -4.16
CA VAL A 20 12.14 2.34 -3.26
C VAL A 20 12.40 1.74 -1.87
N LEU A 21 11.47 0.92 -1.34
CA LEU A 21 11.67 0.24 -0.05
C LEU A 21 12.85 -0.73 -0.09
N ILE A 22 12.99 -1.54 -1.14
CA ILE A 22 14.14 -2.45 -1.30
C ILE A 22 15.44 -1.67 -1.42
N PHE A 23 15.46 -0.64 -2.26
CA PHE A 23 16.64 0.20 -2.47
C PHE A 23 17.08 0.88 -1.16
N THR A 24 16.14 1.50 -0.45
CA THR A 24 16.42 2.17 0.82
C THR A 24 16.69 1.20 1.98
N ALA A 25 16.28 -0.07 1.90
CA ALA A 25 16.65 -1.08 2.89
C ALA A 25 18.14 -1.48 2.78
N ILE A 26 18.71 -1.46 1.57
CA ILE A 26 20.09 -1.89 1.30
C ILE A 26 21.07 -0.72 1.42
N PHE A 27 20.72 0.45 0.86
CA PHE A 27 21.67 1.54 0.65
C PHE A 27 21.55 2.70 1.64
N PHE A 28 20.47 2.80 2.40
CA PHE A 28 20.21 3.94 3.28
C PHE A 28 20.19 3.54 4.74
N ASN A 29 20.68 4.45 5.59
CA ASN A 29 20.65 4.25 7.02
C ASN A 29 19.20 4.40 7.53
N ALA A 30 18.80 3.52 8.43
CA ALA A 30 17.43 3.45 8.95
C ALA A 30 17.02 4.71 9.73
N ASP A 31 18.00 5.35 10.39
CA ASP A 31 17.80 6.44 11.35
C ASP A 31 17.86 7.85 10.71
N ALA A 32 17.85 7.94 9.38
CA ALA A 32 17.97 9.23 8.68
C ALA A 32 16.67 10.05 8.66
N ASP A 33 15.51 9.40 8.86
CA ASP A 33 14.19 10.04 8.86
C ASP A 33 13.67 10.19 10.31
N GLU A 34 13.02 11.32 10.62
CA GLU A 34 12.36 11.58 11.91
C GLU A 34 11.29 10.51 12.24
N PHE A 35 10.59 10.03 11.21
CA PHE A 35 9.68 8.90 11.31
C PHE A 35 10.06 7.82 10.30
N GLY A 36 10.66 6.72 10.77
CA GLY A 36 10.92 5.53 9.95
C GLY A 36 9.64 4.92 9.36
N ILE A 37 9.77 4.06 8.36
CA ILE A 37 8.66 3.34 7.72
C ILE A 37 7.93 2.47 8.74
N ALA A 38 8.62 1.76 9.64
CA ALA A 38 8.00 0.97 10.69
C ALA A 38 7.15 1.85 11.63
N TYR A 39 7.66 3.03 11.99
CA TYR A 39 6.92 4.02 12.75
C TYR A 39 5.64 4.47 12.03
N ARG A 40 5.74 4.75 10.73
CA ARG A 40 4.59 5.15 9.89
C ARG A 40 3.51 4.07 9.78
N PHE A 41 3.86 2.82 10.10
CA PHE A 41 2.96 1.67 10.19
C PHE A 41 2.55 1.33 11.64
N GLY A 42 2.82 2.21 12.61
CA GLY A 42 2.42 2.03 14.01
C GLY A 42 3.31 1.03 14.78
N LEU A 43 4.50 0.73 14.26
CA LEU A 43 5.45 -0.23 14.84
C LEU A 43 6.79 0.44 15.18
N PRO A 44 6.83 1.36 16.16
CA PRO A 44 8.00 2.20 16.43
C PRO A 44 9.25 1.42 16.84
N ASN A 45 9.09 0.23 17.42
CA ASN A 45 10.20 -0.59 17.94
C ASN A 45 10.60 -1.73 17.00
N PHE A 46 10.02 -1.82 15.80
CA PHE A 46 10.30 -2.89 14.86
C PHE A 46 11.54 -2.57 14.01
N PRO A 47 12.44 -3.53 13.75
CA PRO A 47 13.65 -3.27 12.94
C PRO A 47 13.32 -2.71 11.55
N GLU A 48 13.70 -1.46 11.31
CA GLU A 48 13.30 -0.66 10.16
C GLU A 48 13.68 -1.30 8.82
N GLN A 49 14.93 -1.76 8.66
CA GLN A 49 15.39 -2.41 7.42
C GLN A 49 14.61 -3.70 7.13
N LEU A 50 14.38 -4.53 8.15
CA LEU A 50 13.60 -5.75 8.02
C LEU A 50 12.15 -5.41 7.64
N PHE A 51 11.57 -4.39 8.27
CA PHE A 51 10.22 -3.95 7.95
C PHE A 51 10.08 -3.46 6.51
N ARG A 52 11.05 -2.69 6.00
CA ARG A 52 11.06 -2.24 4.59
C ARG A 52 11.03 -3.42 3.63
N VAL A 53 11.82 -4.46 3.88
CA VAL A 53 11.84 -5.68 3.05
C VAL A 53 10.51 -6.42 3.12
N ILE A 54 9.97 -6.64 4.34
CA ILE A 54 8.67 -7.30 4.53
C ILE A 54 7.56 -6.53 3.80
N LEU A 55 7.52 -5.21 3.97
CA LEU A 55 6.52 -4.36 3.35
C LEU A 55 6.64 -4.34 1.83
N ALA A 56 7.86 -4.35 1.28
CA ALA A 56 8.07 -4.45 -0.15
C ALA A 56 7.53 -5.77 -0.71
N VAL A 57 7.86 -6.90 -0.07
CA VAL A 57 7.35 -8.22 -0.47
C VAL A 57 5.82 -8.28 -0.38
N ALA A 58 5.24 -7.82 0.73
CA ALA A 58 3.80 -7.77 0.92
C ALA A 58 3.12 -6.89 -0.16
N SER A 59 3.72 -5.74 -0.49
CA SER A 59 3.23 -4.85 -1.53
C SER A 59 3.24 -5.54 -2.90
N LEU A 60 4.32 -6.25 -3.26
CA LEU A 60 4.40 -6.97 -4.52
C LEU A 60 3.34 -8.08 -4.64
N ILE A 61 3.10 -8.85 -3.57
CA ILE A 61 2.05 -9.88 -3.53
C ILE A 61 0.66 -9.25 -3.73
N LEU A 62 0.39 -8.17 -3.00
CA LEU A 62 -0.87 -7.43 -3.11
C LEU A 62 -1.10 -6.91 -4.53
N ILE A 63 -0.08 -6.31 -5.16
CA ILE A 63 -0.17 -5.78 -6.52
C ILE A 63 -0.32 -6.89 -7.54
N TYR A 64 0.36 -8.02 -7.37
CA TYR A 64 0.22 -9.16 -8.28
C TYR A 64 -1.24 -9.59 -8.39
N GLY A 65 -1.93 -9.72 -7.25
CA GLY A 65 -3.37 -10.01 -7.24
C GLY A 65 -4.22 -8.88 -7.80
N TYR A 66 -3.93 -7.64 -7.40
CA TYR A 66 -4.72 -6.46 -7.80
C TYR A 66 -4.62 -6.17 -9.30
N MET A 67 -3.41 -6.21 -9.85
CA MET A 67 -3.10 -5.96 -11.26
C MET A 67 -3.67 -7.06 -12.18
N GLY A 68 -3.76 -8.29 -11.65
CA GLY A 68 -4.41 -9.42 -12.31
C GLY A 68 -5.94 -9.43 -12.19
N LEU A 69 -6.55 -8.41 -11.58
CA LEU A 69 -7.99 -8.33 -11.31
C LEU A 69 -8.52 -9.58 -10.57
N LYS A 70 -7.70 -10.18 -9.70
CA LYS A 70 -8.08 -11.36 -8.93
C LYS A 70 -8.90 -10.94 -7.71
N LYS A 71 -9.92 -11.73 -7.36
CA LYS A 71 -10.81 -11.49 -6.21
C LYS A 71 -10.07 -11.37 -4.88
N TRP A 72 -9.04 -12.20 -4.66
CA TRP A 72 -8.21 -12.10 -3.46
C TRP A 72 -7.38 -10.80 -3.44
N GLY A 73 -6.91 -10.34 -4.61
CA GLY A 73 -6.19 -9.06 -4.75
C GLY A 73 -7.08 -7.85 -4.45
N PHE A 74 -8.36 -7.91 -4.82
CA PHE A 74 -9.36 -6.92 -4.41
C PHE A 74 -9.45 -6.83 -2.89
N TRP A 75 -9.67 -7.96 -2.20
CA TRP A 75 -9.83 -7.98 -0.75
C TRP A 75 -8.56 -7.54 -0.02
N LEU A 76 -7.38 -7.97 -0.48
CA LEU A 76 -6.11 -7.50 0.07
C LEU A 76 -5.95 -5.98 -0.07
N MET A 77 -6.28 -5.40 -1.23
CA MET A 77 -6.21 -3.95 -1.43
C MET A 77 -7.16 -3.19 -0.49
N ILE A 78 -8.38 -3.70 -0.30
CA ILE A 78 -9.34 -3.11 0.65
C ILE A 78 -8.82 -3.16 2.08
N ILE A 79 -8.39 -4.33 2.54
CA ILE A 79 -7.88 -4.52 3.91
C ILE A 79 -6.65 -3.65 4.14
N TYR A 80 -5.70 -3.67 3.20
CA TYR A 80 -4.48 -2.87 3.26
C TYR A 80 -4.79 -1.38 3.35
N SER A 81 -5.59 -0.85 2.41
CA SER A 81 -5.85 0.59 2.34
C SER A 81 -6.67 1.08 3.54
N PHE A 82 -7.63 0.28 4.01
CA PHE A 82 -8.39 0.60 5.21
C PHE A 82 -7.52 0.57 6.47
N GLY A 83 -6.76 -0.51 6.68
CA GLY A 83 -5.89 -0.66 7.84
C GLY A 83 -4.80 0.41 7.89
N PHE A 84 -4.08 0.59 6.78
CA PHE A 84 -3.04 1.61 6.68
C PHE A 84 -3.59 3.04 6.81
N GLY A 85 -4.78 3.30 6.24
CA GLY A 85 -5.48 4.57 6.40
C GLY A 85 -5.84 4.85 7.87
N LEU A 86 -6.35 3.85 8.59
CA LEU A 86 -6.69 3.97 10.01
C LEU A 86 -5.44 4.21 10.89
N ILE A 87 -4.36 3.47 10.65
CA ILE A 87 -3.08 3.69 11.35
C ILE A 87 -2.57 5.11 11.10
N SER A 88 -2.58 5.55 9.84
CA SER A 88 -2.12 6.89 9.46
C SER A 88 -3.00 7.99 10.05
N TYR A 89 -4.31 7.78 10.15
CA TYR A 89 -5.23 8.72 10.79
C TYR A 89 -4.96 8.87 12.29
N ASN A 90 -4.70 7.75 12.98
CA ASN A 90 -4.31 7.78 14.39
C ASN A 90 -2.98 8.53 14.59
N LEU A 91 -1.98 8.25 13.76
CA LEU A 91 -0.67 8.93 13.83
C LEU A 91 -0.77 10.43 13.50
N LEU A 92 -1.65 10.80 12.56
CA LEU A 92 -1.94 12.19 12.22
C LEU A 92 -2.48 12.96 13.43
N SER A 93 -3.38 12.34 14.20
CA SER A 93 -3.94 12.97 15.41
C SER A 93 -2.88 13.25 16.47
N SER A 94 -1.82 12.44 16.52
CA SER A 94 -0.74 12.57 17.50
C SER A 94 0.39 13.52 17.07
N HIS A 95 0.67 13.65 15.77
CA HIS A 95 1.85 14.39 15.27
C HIS A 95 1.50 15.61 14.39
N ASN A 96 0.24 15.72 13.94
CA ASN A 96 -0.32 16.81 13.13
C ASN A 96 0.59 17.32 11.98
N GLN A 97 1.33 16.41 11.35
CA GLN A 97 2.36 16.72 10.35
C GLN A 97 2.36 15.73 9.17
N GLN A 98 3.07 16.10 8.10
CA GLN A 98 3.46 15.15 7.04
C GLN A 98 4.33 14.04 7.65
N PRO A 99 4.24 12.79 7.17
CA PRO A 99 3.59 12.33 5.93
C PRO A 99 2.14 11.81 6.10
N PHE A 100 1.58 11.85 7.31
CA PHE A 100 0.36 11.12 7.65
C PHE A 100 -0.89 11.59 6.89
N ILE A 101 -1.02 12.90 6.61
CA ILE A 101 -2.10 13.46 5.79
C ILE A 101 -2.11 12.84 4.38
N GLY A 102 -0.93 12.71 3.77
CA GLY A 102 -0.77 12.13 2.45
C GLY A 102 -1.19 10.66 2.42
N ASN A 103 -0.78 9.89 3.45
CA ASN A 103 -1.13 8.48 3.57
C ASN A 103 -2.64 8.27 3.71
N VAL A 104 -3.31 9.05 4.57
CA VAL A 104 -4.77 8.97 4.74
C VAL A 104 -5.48 9.28 3.42
N SER A 105 -5.08 10.38 2.77
CA SER A 105 -5.68 10.81 1.50
C SER A 105 -5.50 9.75 0.41
N TRP A 106 -4.29 9.21 0.28
CA TRP A 106 -3.99 8.16 -0.70
C TRP A 106 -4.80 6.88 -0.43
N SER A 107 -4.86 6.42 0.82
CA SER A 107 -5.68 5.27 1.20
C SER A 107 -7.15 5.43 0.85
N VAL A 108 -7.73 6.62 1.10
CA VAL A 108 -9.14 6.91 0.77
C VAL A 108 -9.37 6.87 -0.75
N ILE A 109 -8.47 7.48 -1.54
CA ILE A 109 -8.56 7.47 -3.01
C ILE A 109 -8.53 6.04 -3.53
N VAL A 110 -7.57 5.23 -3.06
CA VAL A 110 -7.43 3.82 -3.49
C VAL A 110 -8.64 2.99 -3.09
N LEU A 111 -9.19 3.20 -1.88
CA LEU A 111 -10.42 2.52 -1.43
C LEU A 111 -11.61 2.85 -2.33
N ILE A 112 -11.92 4.14 -2.50
CA ILE A 112 -13.05 4.60 -3.30
C ILE A 112 -12.94 4.06 -4.73
N TYR A 113 -11.75 4.19 -5.33
CA TYR A 113 -11.52 3.71 -6.69
C TYR A 113 -11.71 2.20 -6.79
N THR A 114 -11.10 1.43 -5.87
CA THR A 114 -11.20 -0.03 -5.85
C THR A 114 -12.65 -0.49 -5.72
N PHE A 115 -13.46 0.18 -4.89
CA PHE A 115 -14.89 -0.10 -4.80
C PHE A 115 -15.65 0.23 -6.10
N PHE A 116 -15.30 1.33 -6.78
CA PHE A 116 -15.93 1.71 -8.05
C PHE A 116 -15.67 0.66 -9.14
N VAL A 117 -14.44 0.17 -9.24
CA VAL A 117 -14.05 -0.86 -10.22
C VAL A 117 -14.32 -2.29 -9.75
N ARG A 118 -15.02 -2.50 -8.62
CA ARG A 118 -15.23 -3.83 -8.01
C ARG A 118 -15.69 -4.87 -9.02
N LYS A 119 -16.61 -4.53 -9.92
CA LYS A 119 -17.20 -5.48 -10.89
C LYS A 119 -16.10 -6.19 -11.71
N SER A 120 -15.03 -5.50 -12.07
CA SER A 120 -13.93 -6.08 -12.84
C SER A 120 -13.17 -7.19 -12.11
N PHE A 121 -13.18 -7.21 -10.77
CA PHE A 121 -12.51 -8.22 -9.95
C PHE A 121 -13.33 -9.49 -9.73
N PHE A 122 -14.65 -9.43 -9.91
CA PHE A 122 -15.57 -10.55 -9.70
C PHE A 122 -16.10 -11.16 -11.01
N LEU A 123 -15.74 -10.58 -12.17
CA LEU A 123 -16.12 -11.11 -13.48
C LEU A 123 -15.09 -12.10 -14.04
N THR A 124 -13.79 -11.88 -13.77
CA THR A 124 -12.69 -12.72 -14.26
C THR A 124 -12.79 -14.19 -13.84
N GLU A 125 -13.36 -14.48 -12.67
CA GLU A 125 -13.46 -15.83 -12.09
C GLU A 125 -14.62 -16.66 -12.68
N LYS A 126 -15.50 -16.07 -13.50
CA LYS A 126 -16.53 -16.82 -14.23
C LYS A 126 -16.02 -17.42 -15.54
N ASP A 127 -14.88 -16.93 -16.02
CA ASP A 127 -14.28 -17.30 -17.31
C ASP A 127 -13.02 -18.19 -17.14
N GLU A 128 -12.62 -18.50 -15.90
CA GLU A 128 -11.56 -19.46 -15.53
C GLU A 128 -12.19 -20.72 -14.89
#